data_AF-A0A7H1PWY7-F1
#
_entry.id   AF-A0A7H1PWY7-F1
#
_cell.length_a   1.000
_cell.length_b   1.000
_cell.length_c   1.000
_cell.angle_alpha   90.00
_cell.angle_beta   90.00
_cell.angle_gamma   90.00
#
_symmetry.space_group_name_H-M   'P 1'
#
loop_
_entity.id
_entity.type
_entity.pdbx_description
1 polymer ?
#
loop_
_entity_poly.entity_id
_entity_poly.type
_entity_poly.pdbx_seq_one_letter_code
_entity_poly.pdbx_strand_id
1 'polypeptide(L)'
;MKAGRPQSEEPYVAQIFADIIEPGARSGELAPDLAPERVGNLPRDVYSDALYRWSQHTQAGRASELDDELQAGLKVLPDGIATVEHV
;
A
#
# COMPACT_ATOMS: atom_id res chain seq x y z
N MET A 1 2.70 -16.27 24.89
CA MET A 1 2.65 -14.91 24.31
C MET A 1 1.59 -14.92 23.23
N LYS A 2 0.51 -14.15 23.39
CA LYS A 2 -0.64 -14.18 22.48
C LYS A 2 -0.27 -13.48 21.17
N ALA A 3 -0.26 -14.23 20.07
CA ALA A 3 -0.36 -13.72 18.72
C ALA A 3 -1.61 -12.83 18.58
N GLY A 4 -1.52 -11.73 17.85
CA GLY A 4 -2.70 -10.98 17.41
C GLY A 4 -3.01 -9.67 18.13
N ARG A 5 -2.06 -9.02 18.81
CA ARG A 5 -2.19 -7.55 18.91
C ARG A 5 -1.59 -6.97 17.64
N PRO A 6 -2.32 -6.19 16.83
CA PRO A 6 -1.66 -5.32 15.88
C PRO A 6 -0.78 -4.45 16.75
N GLN A 7 0.53 -4.62 16.60
CA GLN A 7 1.47 -3.63 17.10
C GLN A 7 0.91 -2.32 16.57
N SER A 8 0.58 -1.40 17.48
CA SER A 8 0.20 -0.05 17.11
C SER A 8 1.37 0.51 16.31
N GLU A 9 1.39 0.25 15.01
CA GLU A 9 2.00 1.16 14.06
C GLU A 9 1.22 2.44 14.30
N GLU A 10 1.83 3.27 15.14
CA GLU A 10 1.49 4.65 15.32
C GLU A 10 1.14 5.24 13.94
N PRO A 11 0.19 6.18 13.84
CA PRO A 11 -0.46 6.64 12.61
C PRO A 11 0.46 7.14 11.47
N TYR A 12 1.78 7.08 11.66
CA TYR A 12 2.82 7.48 10.72
C TYR A 12 2.78 6.75 9.37
N VAL A 13 2.46 5.46 9.28
CA VAL A 13 2.59 4.77 7.97
C VAL A 13 1.61 5.30 6.94
N ALA A 14 0.33 5.45 7.30
CA ALA A 14 -0.66 6.05 6.41
C ALA A 14 -0.33 7.53 6.12
N GLN A 15 0.19 8.26 7.11
CA GLN A 15 0.62 9.64 6.93
C GLN A 15 1.81 9.77 5.99
N ILE A 16 2.80 8.87 6.07
CA ILE A 16 3.94 8.82 5.15
C ILE A 16 3.46 8.64 3.72
N PHE A 17 2.49 7.76 3.50
CA PHE A 17 1.90 7.59 2.16
C PHE A 17 1.12 8.84 1.73
N ALA A 18 0.35 9.47 2.62
CA ALA A 18 -0.35 10.73 2.32
C ALA A 18 0.65 11.85 1.94
N ASP A 19 1.77 11.97 2.65
CA ASP A 19 2.83 12.95 2.39
C ASP A 19 3.55 12.69 1.06
N ILE A 20 3.64 11.43 0.62
CA ILE A 20 4.19 11.05 -0.70
C ILE A 20 3.19 11.39 -1.82
N ILE A 21 1.89 11.26 -1.57
CA ILE A 21 0.81 11.48 -2.54
C ILE A 21 0.54 12.98 -2.75
N GLU A 22 0.62 13.80 -1.71
CA GLU A 22 0.26 15.24 -1.76
C GLU A 22 1.06 16.03 -2.83
N PRO A 23 2.39 15.87 -2.99
CA PRO A 23 3.13 16.51 -4.08
C PRO A 23 2.63 16.13 -5.48
N GLY A 24 2.35 14.85 -5.73
CA GLY A 24 1.85 14.36 -7.02
C GLY A 24 0.44 14.85 -7.35
N ALA A 25 -0.42 14.98 -6.33
CA ALA A 25 -1.72 15.62 -6.47
C ALA A 25 -1.59 17.12 -6.80
N ARG A 26 -0.66 17.84 -6.16
CA ARG A 26 -0.41 19.26 -6.43
C ARG A 26 0.21 19.52 -7.81
N SER A 27 1.03 18.62 -8.32
CA SER A 27 1.64 18.75 -9.66
C SER A 27 0.71 18.33 -10.81
N GLY A 28 -0.44 17.73 -10.50
CA GLY A 28 -1.39 17.22 -11.50
C GLY A 28 -0.99 15.86 -12.08
N GLU A 29 -0.04 15.16 -11.46
CA GLU A 29 0.35 13.79 -11.81
C GLU A 29 -0.67 12.75 -11.32
N LEU A 30 -1.49 13.11 -10.34
CA LEU A 30 -2.57 12.28 -9.80
C LEU A 30 -3.95 12.94 -10.01
N ALA A 31 -5.01 12.15 -9.86
CA ALA A 31 -6.38 12.63 -10.01
C ALA A 31 -6.67 13.84 -9.08
N PRO A 32 -7.32 14.90 -9.58
CA PRO A 32 -7.50 16.16 -8.85
C PRO A 32 -8.50 16.08 -7.69
N ASP A 33 -9.34 15.04 -7.66
CA ASP A 33 -10.30 14.75 -6.59
C ASP A 33 -9.78 13.73 -5.56
N LEU A 34 -8.52 13.33 -5.69
CA LEU A 34 -7.87 12.39 -4.80
C LEU A 34 -7.66 13.01 -3.41
N ALA A 35 -8.17 12.35 -2.37
CA ALA A 35 -7.93 12.74 -0.97
C ALA A 35 -6.71 11.98 -0.42
N PRO A 36 -5.54 12.61 -0.26
CA PRO A 36 -4.28 11.93 0.07
C PRO A 36 -4.35 11.11 1.36
N GLU A 37 -5.08 11.59 2.37
CA GLU A 37 -5.23 10.89 3.65
C GLU A 37 -6.07 9.62 3.52
N ARG A 38 -7.06 9.62 2.62
CA ARG A 38 -7.86 8.42 2.34
C ARG A 38 -7.08 7.42 1.53
N VAL A 39 -6.36 7.90 0.50
CA VAL A 39 -5.57 7.04 -0.37
C VAL A 39 -4.35 6.48 0.35
N GLY A 40 -3.74 7.20 1.29
CA GLY A 40 -2.60 6.72 2.08
C GLY A 40 -2.90 5.50 2.97
N ASN A 41 -4.18 5.23 3.28
CA ASN A 41 -4.56 3.99 3.98
C ASN A 41 -4.47 2.76 3.08
N LEU A 42 -4.72 2.88 1.77
CA LEU A 42 -4.69 1.76 0.83
C LEU A 42 -3.30 1.09 0.71
N PRO A 43 -2.19 1.81 0.44
CA PRO A 43 -0.87 1.20 0.39
C PRO A 43 -0.44 0.64 1.75
N ARG A 44 -0.87 1.25 2.86
CA ARG A 44 -0.66 0.70 4.21
C ARG A 44 -1.35 -0.65 4.37
N ASP A 45 -2.61 -0.75 3.96
CA ASP A 45 -3.38 -2.00 4.05
C ASP A 45 -2.75 -3.09 3.19
N VAL A 46 -2.37 -2.78 1.95
CA VAL A 46 -1.65 -3.69 1.05
C VAL A 46 -0.32 -4.17 1.66
N TYR A 47 0.47 -3.24 2.21
CA TYR A 47 1.73 -3.57 2.89
C TYR A 47 1.51 -4.50 4.09
N SER A 48 0.54 -4.16 4.95
CA SER A 48 0.26 -4.91 6.17
C SER A 48 -0.23 -6.32 5.87
N ASP A 49 -1.07 -6.46 4.84
CA ASP A 49 -1.60 -7.74 4.38
C ASP A 49 -0.53 -8.64 3.77
N ALA A 50 0.34 -8.08 2.91
CA ALA A 50 1.46 -8.80 2.33
C ALA A 50 2.45 -9.27 3.40
N LEU A 51 2.79 -8.37 4.35
CA LEU A 51 3.66 -8.70 5.47
C LEU A 51 3.04 -9.77 6.39
N TYR A 52 1.73 -9.67 6.65
CA TYR A 52 1.02 -10.67 7.43
C TYR A 52 1.08 -12.05 6.75
N ARG A 53 0.69 -12.14 5.47
CA ARG A 53 0.75 -13.41 4.70
C ARG A 53 2.15 -13.98 4.68
N TRP A 54 3.15 -13.15 4.38
CA TRP A 54 4.55 -13.55 4.39
C TRP A 54 4.98 -14.10 5.76
N SER A 55 4.60 -13.44 6.86
CA SER A 55 4.92 -13.88 8.22
C SER A 55 4.37 -15.27 8.55
N GLN A 56 3.18 -15.62 8.01
CA GLN A 56 2.53 -16.92 8.21
C GLN A 56 3.21 -18.04 7.39
N HIS A 57 3.99 -17.70 6.37
CA HIS A 57 4.60 -18.64 5.42
C HIS A 57 6.12 -18.81 5.59
N THR A 58 6.67 -18.45 6.75
CA THR A 58 8.11 -18.45 7.08
C THR A 58 8.82 -19.83 7.11
N GLN A 59 8.26 -20.86 6.47
CA GLN A 59 9.03 -22.03 6.05
C GLN A 59 9.89 -21.66 4.83
N ALA A 60 11.15 -21.30 5.12
CA ALA A 60 12.34 -21.30 4.26
C ALA A 60 12.17 -20.83 2.80
N GLY A 61 12.63 -19.61 2.50
CA GLY A 61 13.12 -19.25 1.16
C GLY A 61 12.35 -18.20 0.35
N ARG A 62 11.33 -17.54 0.93
CA ARG A 62 10.38 -16.72 0.16
C ARG A 62 10.49 -15.21 0.30
N ALA A 63 11.69 -14.68 0.59
CA ALA A 63 11.89 -13.24 0.67
C ALA A 63 11.56 -12.52 -0.65
N SER A 64 11.78 -13.17 -1.79
CA SER A 64 11.39 -12.67 -3.12
C SER A 64 9.88 -12.54 -3.29
N GLU A 65 9.07 -13.40 -2.64
CA GLU A 65 7.61 -13.37 -2.78
C GLU A 65 6.99 -12.11 -2.13
N LEU A 66 7.60 -11.60 -1.06
CA LEU A 66 7.13 -10.34 -0.44
C LEU A 66 7.44 -9.14 -1.33
N ASP A 67 8.65 -9.07 -1.91
CA ASP A 67 9.02 -7.99 -2.80
C ASP A 67 8.14 -8.00 -4.07
N ASP A 68 7.96 -9.16 -4.69
CA ASP A 68 7.10 -9.32 -5.87
C ASP A 68 5.64 -8.89 -5.58
N GLU A 69 5.10 -9.25 -4.41
CA GLU A 69 3.74 -8.90 -4.00
C GLU A 69 3.58 -7.40 -3.73
N LEU A 70 4.54 -6.77 -3.05
CA LEU A 70 4.52 -5.32 -2.81
C LEU A 70 4.66 -4.54 -4.11
N GLN A 71 5.57 -4.96 -5.01
CA GLN A 71 5.75 -4.35 -6.33
C GLN A 71 4.49 -4.49 -7.19
N ALA A 72 3.79 -5.62 -7.13
CA ALA A 72 2.52 -5.81 -7.81
C ALA A 72 1.43 -4.86 -7.26
N GLY A 73 1.33 -4.72 -5.94
CA GLY A 73 0.40 -3.79 -5.30
C GLY A 73 0.66 -2.33 -5.68
N LEU A 74 1.92 -1.91 -5.68
CA LEU A 74 2.34 -0.55 -6.06
C LEU A 74 2.16 -0.25 -7.56
N LYS A 75 2.05 -1.25 -8.43
CA LYS A 75 1.71 -1.05 -9.85
C LYS A 75 0.22 -0.84 -10.07
N VAL A 76 -0.63 -1.50 -9.28
CA VAL A 76 -2.09 -1.41 -9.43
C VAL A 76 -2.66 -0.12 -8.81
N LEU A 77 -2.04 0.37 -7.74
CA LEU A 77 -2.53 1.56 -7.03
C LEU A 77 -2.51 2.85 -7.87
N PRO A 78 -1.46 3.16 -8.66
CA PRO A 78 -1.41 4.34 -9.53
C PRO A 78 -2.30 4.23 -10.77
N ASP A 79 -2.43 3.03 -11.34
CA ASP A 79 -3.19 2.80 -12.58
C ASP A 79 -4.70 2.63 -12.32
N GLY A 80 -5.10 2.51 -11.06
CA GLY A 80 -6.47 2.25 -10.62
C GLY A 80 -6.95 0.83 -10.93
N ILE A 81 -7.77 0.25 -10.05
CA ILE A 81 -8.44 -1.05 -10.26
C ILE A 81 -9.37 -1.06 -11.51
N ALA A 82 -9.61 0.12 -12.10
CA ALA A 82 -10.34 0.26 -13.36
C ALA A 82 -9.64 1.27 -14.28
N THR A 83 -8.57 0.85 -14.96
CA THR A 83 -8.28 1.42 -16.28
C THR A 83 -9.25 0.81 -17.28
N VAL A 84 -10.36 1.48 -17.53
CA VAL A 84 -11.13 1.30 -18.76
C VAL A 84 -11.52 2.68 -19.29
N GLU A 85 -10.57 3.40 -19.88
CA GLU A 85 -10.92 4.35 -20.93
C GLU A 85 -11.06 3.54 -22.23
N HIS A 86 -12.26 3.01 -22.45
CA HIS A 86 -12.68 2.70 -23.82
C HIS A 86 -13.17 4.01 -24.45
N VAL A 87 -12.42 4.44 -25.46
CA VAL A 87 -12.81 5.38 -26.52
C VAL A 87 -14.18 5.01 -27.11
#